data_AF-A0A931EMT9-F1
#
_entry.id   AF-A0A931EMT9-F1
#
_cell.length_a   1.000
_cell.length_b   1.000
_cell.length_c   1.000
_cell.angle_alpha   90.00
_cell.angle_beta   90.00
_cell.angle_gamma   90.00
#
_symmetry.space_group_name_H-M   'P 1'
#
loop_
_entity.id
_entity.type
_entity.pdbx_description
1 polymer ?
#
loop_
_entity_poly.entity_id
_entity_poly.type
_entity_poly.pdbx_seq_one_letter_code
_entity_poly.pdbx_strand_id
1 'polypeptide(L)'
;MEEIDLNKLSRSGKIGPVVVYTTKYGTEVLRKHVIPKDPKSPKQLAYRMKFTLVSSSISPFSKIIKDGYNQKRGAYRAVISNALREAIESEYPNFRFNYSKIQLTEGKLKLPSKIEASIQNNSLIITWNPQTKGQPALNRSDDKVNIICLDESTNEVFVKYNAAKRGDGEVNIDIYNFLKRDGESQTINSEKLHFWLYLSSKYGEDNSGSGYVDRIS
;
A
#
# COMPACT_ATOMS: atom_id res chain seq x y z
N MET A 1 44.28 -13.22 -28.64
CA MET A 1 43.10 -12.33 -28.66
C MET A 1 42.00 -13.19 -29.23
N GLU A 2 41.12 -13.76 -28.39
CA GLU A 2 40.03 -14.61 -28.88
C GLU A 2 38.96 -13.72 -29.48
N GLU A 3 38.66 -13.95 -30.76
CA GLU A 3 37.63 -13.26 -31.52
C GLU A 3 36.28 -13.90 -31.17
N ILE A 4 35.44 -13.16 -30.45
CA ILE A 4 34.14 -13.65 -29.98
C ILE A 4 33.10 -13.37 -31.07
N ASP A 5 32.58 -14.43 -31.70
CA ASP A 5 31.48 -14.36 -32.66
C ASP A 5 30.16 -14.01 -31.95
N LEU A 6 29.79 -12.73 -32.02
CA LEU A 6 28.60 -12.16 -31.37
C LEU A 6 27.28 -12.75 -31.90
N ASN A 7 27.27 -13.36 -33.10
CA ASN A 7 26.04 -13.86 -33.73
C ASN A 7 25.59 -15.24 -33.20
N LYS A 8 26.43 -15.92 -32.41
CA LYS A 8 26.14 -17.24 -31.82
C LYS A 8 25.66 -17.19 -30.37
N LEU A 9 25.57 -16.00 -29.77
CA LEU A 9 25.25 -15.84 -28.37
C LEU A 9 23.74 -15.75 -28.14
N SER A 10 23.24 -16.50 -27.15
CA SER A 10 21.90 -16.24 -26.61
C SER A 10 21.85 -14.78 -26.16
N ARG A 11 20.77 -14.07 -26.50
CA ARG A 11 20.57 -12.59 -26.41
C ARG A 11 20.77 -11.95 -25.00
N SER A 12 21.20 -12.72 -24.00
CA SER A 12 21.54 -12.26 -22.67
C SER A 12 22.37 -13.30 -21.92
N GLY A 13 23.46 -12.91 -21.25
CA GLY A 13 24.28 -13.84 -20.47
C GLY A 13 25.63 -13.27 -20.03
N LYS A 14 26.37 -14.07 -19.24
CA LYS A 14 27.76 -13.79 -18.88
C LYS A 14 28.69 -14.45 -19.90
N ILE A 15 29.63 -13.68 -20.44
CA ILE A 15 30.67 -14.14 -21.36
C ILE A 15 32.02 -13.67 -20.79
N GLY A 16 32.76 -14.59 -20.18
CA GLY A 16 34.02 -14.28 -19.50
C GLY A 16 33.87 -13.12 -18.49
N PRO A 17 34.64 -12.02 -18.64
CA PRO A 17 34.58 -10.87 -17.75
C PRO A 17 33.45 -9.88 -18.09
N VAL A 18 32.55 -10.19 -19.03
CA VAL A 18 31.49 -9.31 -19.51
C VAL A 18 30.12 -9.94 -19.29
N VAL A 19 29.10 -9.11 -19.07
CA VAL A 19 27.68 -9.48 -19.11
C VAL A 19 27.00 -8.68 -20.21
N VAL A 20 26.28 -9.39 -21.08
CA VAL A 20 25.49 -8.83 -22.17
C VAL A 20 24.02 -8.93 -21.79
N TYR A 21 23.25 -7.86 -21.97
CA TYR A 21 21.80 -7.87 -21.82
C TYR A 21 21.14 -6.81 -22.71
N THR A 22 19.89 -7.06 -23.08
CA THR A 22 19.07 -6.09 -23.82
C THR A 22 18.25 -5.26 -22.82
N THR A 23 18.28 -3.93 -22.95
CA THR A 23 17.43 -3.04 -22.16
C THR A 23 15.96 -3.17 -22.58
N LYS A 24 15.04 -2.67 -21.74
CA LYS A 24 13.61 -2.60 -22.09
C LYS A 24 13.29 -1.77 -23.35
N TYR A 25 14.28 -1.04 -23.89
CA TYR A 25 14.17 -0.23 -25.11
C TYR A 25 14.83 -0.90 -26.33
N GLY A 26 15.32 -2.15 -26.20
CA GLY A 26 15.95 -2.89 -27.29
C GLY A 26 17.45 -2.61 -27.47
N THR A 27 18.04 -1.68 -26.70
CA THR A 27 19.47 -1.41 -26.76
C THR A 27 20.26 -2.54 -26.08
N GLU A 28 21.24 -3.11 -26.77
CA GLU A 28 22.20 -4.06 -26.20
C GLU A 28 23.24 -3.33 -25.35
N VAL A 29 23.48 -3.82 -24.15
CA VAL A 29 24.44 -3.27 -23.20
C VAL A 29 25.44 -4.33 -22.80
N LEU A 30 26.72 -4.00 -22.94
CA LEU A 30 27.83 -4.78 -22.43
C LEU A 30 28.39 -4.10 -21.19
N ARG A 31 28.52 -4.86 -20.10
CA ARG A 31 29.11 -4.36 -18.85
C ARG A 31 30.13 -5.33 -18.29
N LYS A 32 31.17 -4.82 -17.64
CA LYS A 32 32.09 -5.65 -16.87
C LYS A 32 31.33 -6.43 -15.79
N HIS A 33 31.57 -7.73 -15.72
CA HIS A 33 31.05 -8.59 -14.67
C HIS A 33 31.71 -8.21 -13.34
N VAL A 34 30.91 -7.75 -12.39
CA VAL A 34 31.34 -7.47 -11.03
C VAL A 34 30.86 -8.61 -10.14
N ILE A 35 31.78 -9.29 -9.46
CA ILE A 35 31.44 -10.29 -8.46
C ILE A 35 30.85 -9.55 -7.25
N PRO A 36 29.58 -9.77 -6.88
CA PRO A 36 28.98 -9.10 -5.74
C PRO A 36 29.71 -9.47 -4.45
N LYS A 37 30.06 -8.47 -3.64
CA LYS A 37 30.57 -8.67 -2.27
C LYS A 37 29.41 -8.49 -1.28
N ASP A 38 29.24 -9.45 -0.37
CA ASP A 38 28.28 -9.35 0.74
C ASP A 38 29.01 -9.27 2.10
N PRO A 39 29.57 -8.09 2.46
CA PRO A 39 30.35 -7.95 3.68
C PRO A 39 29.51 -8.00 4.97
N LYS A 40 28.18 -8.18 4.90
CA LYS A 40 27.25 -8.31 6.05
C LYS A 40 27.52 -7.28 7.16
N SER A 41 27.85 -6.05 6.80
CA SER A 41 28.13 -5.01 7.79
C SER A 41 26.87 -4.67 8.60
N PRO A 42 26.99 -4.15 9.84
CA PRO A 42 25.82 -3.78 10.64
C PRO A 42 24.85 -2.84 9.91
N LYS A 43 25.38 -1.87 9.13
CA LYS A 43 24.57 -0.98 8.29
C LYS A 43 23.82 -1.72 7.18
N GLN A 44 24.45 -2.72 6.55
CA GLN A 44 23.80 -3.55 5.53
C GLN A 44 22.72 -4.45 6.13
N LEU A 45 22.97 -5.05 7.29
CA LEU A 45 21.99 -5.87 8.02
C LEU A 45 20.79 -5.04 8.45
N ALA A 46 21.01 -3.85 9.01
CA ALA A 46 19.95 -2.93 9.39
C ALA A 46 19.08 -2.55 8.18
N TYR A 47 19.69 -2.21 7.04
CA TYR A 47 18.93 -1.89 5.82
C TYR A 47 18.14 -3.09 5.30
N ARG A 48 18.73 -4.30 5.31
CA ARG A 48 18.02 -5.53 4.93
C ARG A 48 16.81 -5.78 5.82
N MET A 49 16.96 -5.64 7.13
CA MET A 49 15.85 -5.79 8.08
C MET A 49 14.75 -4.75 7.83
N LYS A 50 15.10 -3.47 7.63
CA LYS A 50 14.15 -2.42 7.23
C LYS A 50 13.39 -2.80 5.96
N PHE A 51 14.12 -3.23 4.93
CA PHE A 51 13.53 -3.58 3.64
C PHE A 51 12.59 -4.78 3.75
N THR A 52 12.99 -5.83 4.48
CA THR A 52 12.16 -7.00 4.74
C THR A 52 10.87 -6.59 5.46
N LEU A 53 10.97 -5.82 6.55
CA LEU A 53 9.83 -5.34 7.32
C LEU A 53 8.84 -4.56 6.45
N VAL A 54 9.33 -3.55 5.72
CA VAL A 54 8.47 -2.72 4.85
C VAL A 54 7.84 -3.56 3.73
N SER A 55 8.61 -4.45 3.11
CA SER A 55 8.11 -5.28 2.03
C SER A 55 7.05 -6.26 2.49
N SER A 56 7.22 -6.89 3.66
CA SER A 56 6.22 -7.79 4.23
C SER A 56 4.96 -7.04 4.62
N SER A 57 5.08 -5.87 5.28
CA SER A 57 3.95 -5.06 5.73
C SER A 57 3.12 -4.47 4.58
N ILE A 58 3.73 -4.18 3.43
CA ILE A 58 3.03 -3.59 2.27
C ILE A 58 2.51 -4.66 1.29
N SER A 59 3.08 -5.87 1.30
CA SER A 59 2.73 -6.94 0.35
C SER A 59 1.22 -7.26 0.25
N PRO A 60 0.44 -7.27 1.34
CA PRO A 60 -0.99 -7.57 1.27
C PRO A 60 -1.78 -6.54 0.46
N PHE A 61 -1.31 -5.29 0.44
CA PHE A 61 -1.95 -4.19 -0.27
C PHE A 61 -1.59 -4.11 -1.75
N SER A 62 -0.78 -5.04 -2.27
CA SER A 62 -0.22 -4.93 -3.62
C SER A 62 -1.26 -4.74 -4.72
N LYS A 63 -2.42 -5.42 -4.62
CA LYS A 63 -3.53 -5.26 -5.56
C LYS A 63 -4.20 -3.89 -5.40
N ILE A 64 -4.52 -3.50 -4.17
CA ILE A 64 -5.16 -2.22 -3.85
C ILE A 64 -4.30 -1.04 -4.32
N ILE A 65 -2.99 -1.08 -4.11
CA ILE A 65 -2.07 -0.03 -4.55
C ILE A 65 -2.00 0.04 -6.07
N LYS A 66 -2.02 -1.10 -6.77
CA LYS A 66 -2.01 -1.09 -8.25
C LYS A 66 -3.30 -0.50 -8.81
N ASP A 67 -4.44 -0.89 -8.25
CA ASP A 67 -5.76 -0.45 -8.71
C ASP A 67 -6.03 1.01 -8.30
N GLY A 68 -5.59 1.40 -7.09
CA GLY A 68 -5.79 2.73 -6.51
C GLY A 68 -4.83 3.81 -7.01
N TYR A 69 -3.76 3.44 -7.73
CA TYR A 69 -2.83 4.35 -8.40
C TYR A 69 -2.89 4.18 -9.92
N ASN A 70 -4.10 4.23 -10.46
CA ASN A 70 -4.45 4.06 -11.87
C ASN A 70 -3.60 4.89 -12.88
N GLN A 71 -3.03 6.04 -12.48
CA GLN A 71 -2.21 6.89 -13.37
C GLN A 71 -0.69 6.73 -13.16
N LYS A 72 -0.23 5.94 -12.19
CA LYS A 72 1.18 5.90 -11.78
C LYS A 72 1.84 4.55 -12.03
N ARG A 73 2.68 4.49 -13.07
CA ARG A 73 3.51 3.30 -13.33
C ARG A 73 4.46 3.08 -12.16
N GLY A 74 4.50 1.84 -11.65
CA GLY A 74 5.39 1.48 -10.54
C GLY A 74 4.93 1.98 -9.17
N ALA A 75 3.66 2.33 -8.99
CA ALA A 75 3.08 2.81 -7.74
C ALA A 75 3.48 1.99 -6.51
N TYR A 76 3.40 0.65 -6.60
CA TYR A 76 3.81 -0.24 -5.51
C TYR A 76 5.25 0.01 -5.04
N ARG A 77 6.20 0.20 -5.97
CA ARG A 77 7.59 0.49 -5.63
C ARG A 77 7.75 1.89 -5.02
N ALA A 78 6.94 2.85 -5.47
CA ALA A 78 6.93 4.19 -4.88
C ALA A 78 6.40 4.16 -3.44
N VAL A 79 5.33 3.41 -3.15
CA VAL A 79 4.81 3.24 -1.79
C VAL A 79 5.84 2.56 -0.88
N ILE A 80 6.49 1.49 -1.34
CA ILE A 80 7.62 0.85 -0.60
C ILE A 80 8.73 1.88 -0.31
N SER A 81 9.13 2.66 -1.31
CA SER A 81 10.18 3.67 -1.17
C SER A 81 9.81 4.79 -0.20
N ASN A 82 8.54 5.18 -0.13
CA ASN A 82 8.06 6.19 0.82
C ASN A 82 8.04 5.60 2.24
N ALA A 83 7.51 4.39 2.39
CA ALA A 83 7.43 3.71 3.68
C ALA A 83 8.82 3.41 4.28
N LEU A 84 9.82 3.07 3.48
CA LEU A 84 11.22 2.94 3.93
C LEU A 84 11.77 4.21 4.58
N ARG A 85 11.27 5.39 4.18
CA ARG A 85 11.71 6.69 4.70
C ARG A 85 10.89 7.15 5.90
N GLU A 86 9.59 6.86 5.90
CA GLU A 86 8.61 7.55 6.76
C GLU A 86 7.83 6.62 7.70
N ALA A 87 7.72 5.33 7.39
CA ALA A 87 6.85 4.38 8.09
C ALA A 87 7.60 3.41 9.02
N ILE A 88 8.90 3.60 9.21
CA ILE A 88 9.70 2.79 10.15
C ILE A 88 9.91 3.59 11.42
N GLU A 89 9.50 3.01 12.53
CA GLU A 89 9.71 3.54 13.87
C GLU A 89 10.74 2.70 14.63
N SER A 90 11.23 3.27 15.73
CA SER A 90 12.25 2.68 16.59
C SER A 90 13.61 2.49 15.89
N GLU A 91 14.58 1.91 16.60
CA GLU A 91 15.95 1.73 16.12
C GLU A 91 16.32 0.25 15.96
N TYR A 92 17.38 -0.01 15.18
CA TYR A 92 17.91 -1.35 14.98
C TYR A 92 18.30 -1.98 16.33
N PRO A 93 17.94 -3.24 16.62
CA PRO A 93 17.28 -4.21 15.72
C PRO A 93 15.74 -4.24 15.82
N ASN A 94 15.14 -3.44 16.69
CA ASN A 94 13.71 -3.52 17.07
C ASN A 94 12.83 -2.58 16.25
N PHE A 95 12.90 -2.67 14.92
CA PHE A 95 12.07 -1.83 14.06
C PHE A 95 10.58 -2.19 14.19
N ARG A 96 9.74 -1.16 14.13
CA ARG A 96 8.28 -1.29 14.03
C ARG A 96 7.77 -0.58 12.79
N PHE A 97 6.71 -1.11 12.21
CA PHE A 97 6.08 -0.51 11.03
C PHE A 97 4.87 0.31 11.45
N ASN A 98 4.83 1.57 11.07
CA ASN A 98 3.70 2.46 11.33
C ASN A 98 2.78 2.52 10.10
N TYR A 99 1.65 1.81 10.19
CA TYR A 99 0.62 1.78 9.15
C TYR A 99 -0.08 3.14 8.93
N SER A 100 -0.07 4.06 9.89
CA SER A 100 -0.65 5.40 9.68
C SER A 100 0.11 6.23 8.63
N LYS A 101 1.33 5.84 8.30
CA LYS A 101 2.21 6.54 7.35
C LYS A 101 2.13 6.02 5.92
N ILE A 102 1.29 5.00 5.65
CA ILE A 102 1.12 4.49 4.27
C ILE A 102 -0.13 5.05 3.61
N GLN A 103 0.03 5.37 2.33
CA GLN A 103 -1.06 5.74 1.43
C GLN A 103 -1.27 4.61 0.41
N LEU A 104 -2.49 4.12 0.32
CA LEU A 104 -2.91 2.96 -0.47
C LEU A 104 -3.56 3.34 -1.81
N THR A 105 -4.18 4.51 -1.89
CA THR A 105 -4.77 5.05 -3.13
C THR A 105 -4.31 6.49 -3.37
N GLU A 106 -4.39 6.97 -4.60
CA GLU A 106 -4.09 8.36 -4.97
C GLU A 106 -5.17 8.91 -5.89
N GLY A 107 -5.41 10.22 -5.82
CA GLY A 107 -6.29 10.90 -6.76
C GLY A 107 -6.69 12.28 -6.28
N LYS A 108 -7.55 12.93 -7.05
CA LYS A 108 -7.86 14.36 -6.91
C LYS A 108 -9.02 14.64 -5.96
N LEU A 109 -9.86 13.65 -5.65
CA LEU A 109 -10.95 13.84 -4.72
C LEU A 109 -10.40 14.17 -3.33
N LYS A 110 -11.05 15.11 -2.65
CA LYS A 110 -10.63 15.50 -1.30
C LYS A 110 -11.26 14.57 -0.27
N LEU A 111 -10.46 14.03 0.64
CA LEU A 111 -10.99 13.32 1.80
C LEU A 111 -11.85 14.25 2.68
N PRO A 112 -12.89 13.72 3.36
CA PRO A 112 -13.61 14.49 4.36
C PRO A 112 -12.70 14.75 5.58
N SER A 113 -13.06 15.76 6.38
CA SER A 113 -12.33 16.07 7.62
C SER A 113 -12.93 15.34 8.81
N LYS A 114 -12.16 15.24 9.91
CA LYS A 114 -12.57 14.60 11.17
C LYS A 114 -13.05 13.16 10.97
N ILE A 115 -12.25 12.35 10.27
CA ILE A 115 -12.57 10.93 10.08
C ILE A 115 -12.18 10.20 11.36
N GLU A 116 -13.14 9.55 12.00
CA GLU A 116 -12.97 8.89 13.29
C GLU A 116 -13.60 7.50 13.21
N ALA A 117 -12.92 6.48 13.75
CA ALA A 117 -13.47 5.13 13.84
C ALA A 117 -13.63 4.70 15.29
N SER A 118 -14.70 3.97 15.58
CA SER A 118 -14.85 3.22 16.84
C SER A 118 -15.42 1.83 16.56
N ILE A 119 -15.10 0.87 17.42
CA ILE A 119 -15.65 -0.48 17.35
C ILE A 119 -16.43 -0.70 18.63
N GLN A 120 -17.76 -0.86 18.51
CA GLN A 120 -18.66 -1.05 19.63
C GLN A 120 -19.67 -2.14 19.25
N ASN A 121 -19.97 -3.07 20.16
CA ASN A 121 -20.99 -4.11 19.97
C ASN A 121 -20.91 -4.79 18.59
N ASN A 122 -19.72 -5.30 18.24
CA ASN A 122 -19.45 -5.99 16.96
C ASN A 122 -19.64 -5.12 15.70
N SER A 123 -19.76 -3.80 15.85
CA SER A 123 -19.97 -2.85 14.77
C SER A 123 -18.79 -1.89 14.68
N LEU A 124 -18.23 -1.75 13.48
CA LEU A 124 -17.31 -0.69 13.11
C LEU A 124 -18.14 0.53 12.69
N ILE A 125 -18.04 1.60 13.47
CA ILE A 125 -18.67 2.88 13.18
C ILE A 125 -17.58 3.83 12.74
N ILE A 126 -17.70 4.39 11.53
CA ILE A 126 -16.81 5.44 11.05
C ILE A 126 -17.64 6.69 10.78
N THR A 127 -17.26 7.80 11.38
CA THR A 127 -17.89 9.10 11.18
C THR A 127 -16.92 10.06 10.49
N TRP A 128 -17.47 11.03 9.78
CA TRP A 128 -16.70 12.12 9.18
C TRP A 128 -17.57 13.37 9.01
N ASN A 129 -16.94 14.51 8.78
CA ASN A 129 -17.66 15.73 8.45
C ASN A 129 -18.14 15.69 6.98
N PRO A 130 -19.46 15.63 6.70
CA PRO A 130 -19.99 15.60 5.34
C PRO A 130 -19.90 16.97 4.65
N GLN A 131 -19.58 18.05 5.38
CA GLN A 131 -19.52 19.40 4.84
C GLN A 131 -18.44 19.54 3.75
N THR A 132 -18.89 19.85 2.54
CA THR A 132 -18.03 19.96 1.37
C THR A 132 -17.65 21.42 1.12
N LYS A 133 -16.54 21.88 1.70
CA LYS A 133 -15.96 23.18 1.33
C LYS A 133 -15.02 23.01 0.14
N GLY A 134 -15.13 23.88 -0.87
CA GLY A 134 -14.22 23.92 -2.03
C GLY A 134 -14.87 23.61 -3.37
N GLN A 135 -14.09 23.06 -4.32
CA GLN A 135 -14.52 22.80 -5.69
C GLN A 135 -15.58 21.68 -5.74
N PRO A 136 -16.81 21.96 -6.23
CA PRO A 136 -17.91 21.00 -6.22
C PRO A 136 -17.60 19.68 -6.96
N ALA A 137 -16.79 19.74 -8.03
CA ALA A 137 -16.44 18.56 -8.83
C ALA A 137 -15.58 17.53 -8.06
N LEU A 138 -14.82 17.94 -7.05
CA LEU A 138 -13.89 17.08 -6.30
C LEU A 138 -14.38 16.75 -4.87
N ASN A 139 -15.59 17.18 -4.53
CA ASN A 139 -16.14 17.12 -3.19
C ASN A 139 -17.67 16.97 -3.24
N ARG A 140 -18.16 15.95 -3.94
CA ARG A 140 -19.59 15.74 -4.14
C ARG A 140 -20.17 14.91 -3.02
N SER A 141 -21.39 15.21 -2.61
CA SER A 141 -22.09 14.43 -1.57
C SER A 141 -22.39 12.99 -2.00
N ASP A 142 -22.46 12.73 -3.31
CA ASP A 142 -22.69 11.40 -3.89
C ASP A 142 -21.40 10.61 -4.19
N ASP A 143 -20.22 11.14 -3.82
CA ASP A 143 -18.98 10.37 -3.82
C ASP A 143 -19.12 9.14 -2.91
N LYS A 144 -18.63 8.00 -3.36
CA LYS A 144 -18.72 6.71 -2.66
C LYS A 144 -17.56 6.58 -1.68
N VAL A 145 -17.88 6.22 -0.44
CA VAL A 145 -16.92 5.89 0.62
C VAL A 145 -16.50 4.44 0.50
N ASN A 146 -15.20 4.20 0.46
CA ASN A 146 -14.61 2.87 0.45
C ASN A 146 -13.71 2.72 1.67
N ILE A 147 -13.78 1.54 2.30
CA ILE A 147 -13.02 1.23 3.51
C ILE A 147 -12.12 0.04 3.25
N ILE A 148 -10.86 0.18 3.66
CA ILE A 148 -9.85 -0.87 3.64
C ILE A 148 -9.53 -1.21 5.10
N CYS A 149 -9.47 -2.49 5.42
CA CYS A 149 -9.03 -3.00 6.72
C CYS A 149 -7.89 -3.98 6.52
N LEU A 150 -6.80 -3.79 7.26
CA LEU A 150 -5.79 -4.82 7.47
C LEU A 150 -6.01 -5.44 8.84
N ASP A 151 -6.11 -6.76 8.86
CA ASP A 151 -5.94 -7.55 10.07
C ASP A 151 -4.47 -7.92 10.19
N GLU A 152 -3.72 -7.25 11.07
CA GLU A 152 -2.29 -7.50 11.27
C GLU A 152 -2.04 -8.92 11.84
N SER A 153 -3.03 -9.54 12.49
CA SER A 153 -2.88 -10.88 13.06
C SER A 153 -2.86 -11.98 12.01
N THR A 154 -3.66 -11.85 10.95
CA THR A 154 -3.70 -12.79 9.82
C THR A 154 -2.92 -12.29 8.61
N ASN A 155 -2.51 -11.01 8.61
CA ASN A 155 -1.90 -10.31 7.48
C ASN A 155 -2.80 -10.26 6.24
N GLU A 156 -4.12 -10.24 6.45
CA GLU A 156 -5.14 -10.19 5.40
C GLU A 156 -5.75 -8.81 5.26
N VAL A 157 -6.14 -8.47 4.03
CA VAL A 157 -6.76 -7.18 3.71
C VAL A 157 -8.16 -7.36 3.18
N PHE A 158 -9.10 -6.65 3.80
CA PHE A 158 -10.52 -6.63 3.46
C PHE A 158 -10.89 -5.26 2.92
N VAL A 159 -11.76 -5.22 1.90
CA VAL A 159 -12.21 -3.97 1.29
C VAL A 159 -13.72 -3.97 1.20
N LYS A 160 -14.35 -2.93 1.74
CA LYS A 160 -15.77 -2.63 1.58
C LYS A 160 -15.90 -1.47 0.61
N TYR A 161 -16.33 -1.78 -0.61
CA TYR A 161 -16.62 -0.76 -1.62
C TYR A 161 -18.02 -0.20 -1.44
N ASN A 162 -18.20 1.09 -1.74
CA ASN A 162 -19.48 1.78 -1.68
C ASN A 162 -20.19 1.61 -0.32
N ALA A 163 -19.43 1.70 0.77
CA ALA A 163 -19.93 1.46 2.11
C ALA A 163 -20.97 2.52 2.54
N ALA A 164 -20.79 3.76 2.08
CA ALA A 164 -21.71 4.88 2.25
C ALA A 164 -21.45 5.92 1.15
N LYS A 165 -22.22 7.00 1.14
CA LYS A 165 -21.92 8.22 0.38
C LYS A 165 -21.24 9.23 1.29
N ARG A 166 -20.42 10.12 0.71
CA ARG A 166 -19.78 11.21 1.45
C ARG A 166 -20.80 12.04 2.24
N GLY A 167 -21.96 12.31 1.65
CA GLY A 167 -23.03 13.11 2.27
C GLY A 167 -23.68 12.45 3.48
N ASP A 168 -23.53 11.14 3.66
CA ASP A 168 -24.16 10.42 4.77
C ASP A 168 -23.49 10.75 6.12
N GLY A 169 -22.19 11.11 6.11
CA GLY A 169 -21.44 11.53 7.31
C GLY A 169 -21.07 10.40 8.27
N GLU A 170 -21.61 9.20 8.06
CA GLU A 170 -21.36 8.02 8.88
C GLU A 170 -21.53 6.74 8.06
N VAL A 171 -20.84 5.68 8.48
CA VAL A 171 -21.13 4.31 8.08
C VAL A 171 -20.98 3.36 9.26
N ASN A 172 -21.93 2.42 9.36
CA ASN A 172 -21.92 1.35 10.34
C ASN A 172 -21.78 0.00 9.61
N ILE A 173 -20.77 -0.78 9.99
CA ILE A 173 -20.42 -2.05 9.35
C ILE A 173 -20.31 -3.13 10.42
N ASP A 174 -21.05 -4.21 10.25
CA ASP A 174 -20.83 -5.43 11.04
C ASP A 174 -19.42 -5.98 10.77
N ILE A 175 -18.61 -6.06 11.83
CA ILE A 175 -17.17 -6.31 11.69
C ILE A 175 -16.87 -7.77 11.35
N TYR A 176 -17.68 -8.72 11.83
CA TYR A 176 -17.48 -10.15 11.54
C TYR A 176 -17.76 -10.45 10.08
N ASN A 177 -18.84 -9.91 9.54
CA ASN A 177 -19.16 -10.00 8.11
C ASN A 177 -18.09 -9.29 7.26
N PHE A 178 -17.58 -8.14 7.73
CA PHE A 178 -16.54 -7.42 6.98
C PHE A 178 -15.23 -8.21 6.89
N LEU A 179 -14.82 -8.85 7.99
CA LEU A 179 -13.65 -9.71 8.07
C LEU A 179 -13.90 -11.15 7.58
N LYS A 180 -15.12 -11.45 7.09
CA LYS A 180 -15.54 -12.78 6.62
C LYS A 180 -15.24 -13.90 7.64
N ARG A 181 -15.46 -13.62 8.92
CA ARG A 181 -15.27 -14.59 9.99
C ARG A 181 -16.58 -15.34 10.25
N ASP A 182 -16.50 -16.66 10.30
CA ASP A 182 -17.64 -17.52 10.63
C ASP A 182 -17.95 -17.44 12.14
N GLY A 183 -18.82 -16.51 12.52
CA GLY A 183 -19.47 -16.43 13.84
C GLY A 183 -18.72 -15.68 14.96
N GLU A 184 -19.48 -15.28 15.99
CA GLU A 184 -19.04 -14.51 17.17
C GLU A 184 -18.02 -15.22 18.07
N SER A 185 -17.68 -16.49 17.80
CA SER A 185 -16.73 -17.27 18.60
C SER A 185 -15.26 -16.97 18.29
N GLN A 186 -14.95 -16.19 17.25
CA GLN A 186 -13.58 -15.76 16.96
C GLN A 186 -13.33 -14.37 17.55
N THR A 187 -12.61 -14.30 18.67
CA THR A 187 -12.23 -13.03 19.29
C THR A 187 -11.46 -12.15 18.28
N ILE A 188 -12.02 -11.00 17.93
CA ILE A 188 -11.35 -10.02 17.09
C ILE A 188 -10.46 -9.17 18.00
N ASN A 189 -9.15 -9.24 17.78
CA ASN A 189 -8.24 -8.31 18.43
C ASN A 189 -8.33 -6.97 17.70
N SER A 190 -9.21 -6.09 18.19
CA SER A 190 -9.45 -4.79 17.57
C SER A 190 -8.15 -3.98 17.47
N GLU A 191 -7.23 -4.05 18.44
CA GLU A 191 -5.94 -3.33 18.43
C GLU A 191 -5.07 -3.65 17.22
N LYS A 192 -5.20 -4.86 16.66
CA LYS A 192 -4.48 -5.33 15.47
C LYS A 192 -5.17 -4.98 14.14
N LEU A 193 -6.31 -4.28 14.19
CA LEU A 193 -7.00 -3.81 13.00
C LEU A 193 -6.56 -2.38 12.65
N HIS A 194 -6.24 -2.22 11.37
CA HIS A 194 -5.85 -0.95 10.77
C HIS A 194 -6.83 -0.58 9.66
N PHE A 195 -7.33 0.65 9.67
CA PHE A 195 -8.35 1.10 8.73
C PHE A 195 -7.86 2.26 7.88
N TRP A 196 -8.25 2.24 6.61
CA TRP A 196 -8.13 3.38 5.71
C TRP A 196 -9.46 3.68 5.06
N LEU A 197 -9.72 4.97 4.87
CA LEU A 197 -10.86 5.47 4.11
C LEU A 197 -10.35 6.16 2.85
N TYR A 198 -10.98 5.88 1.72
CA TYR A 198 -10.81 6.67 0.51
C TYR A 198 -12.15 6.82 -0.20
N LEU A 199 -12.21 7.80 -1.09
CA LEU A 199 -13.39 8.10 -1.87
C LEU A 199 -13.17 7.73 -3.33
N SER A 200 -14.25 7.30 -3.97
CA SER A 200 -14.35 7.19 -5.41
C SER A 200 -15.53 8.01 -5.90
N SER A 201 -15.39 8.68 -7.03
CA SER A 201 -16.49 9.42 -7.66
C SER A 201 -17.69 8.50 -7.92
N LYS A 202 -18.88 9.06 -8.12
CA LYS A 202 -20.12 8.30 -8.38
C LYS A 202 -19.93 7.18 -9.43
N TYR A 203 -19.18 7.45 -10.50
CA TYR A 203 -18.91 6.51 -11.59
C TYR A 203 -17.58 5.75 -11.47
N GLY A 204 -16.79 6.02 -10.42
CA GLY A 204 -15.52 5.34 -10.17
C GLY A 204 -14.34 5.79 -11.03
N GLU A 205 -14.46 6.94 -11.68
CA GLU A 205 -13.44 7.47 -12.60
C GLU A 205 -12.25 8.09 -11.86
N ASP A 206 -12.56 8.88 -10.82
CA ASP A 206 -11.57 9.49 -9.93
C ASP A 206 -11.64 8.91 -8.51
N ASN A 207 -10.48 8.82 -7.87
CA ASN A 207 -10.32 8.47 -6.45
C ASN A 207 -9.79 9.65 -5.63
N SER A 208 -9.82 9.53 -4.31
CA SER A 208 -9.01 10.33 -3.40
C SER A 208 -7.70 9.62 -3.05
N GLY A 209 -6.77 10.37 -2.47
CA GLY A 209 -5.77 9.75 -1.58
C GLY A 209 -6.47 9.00 -0.43
N SER A 210 -5.93 7.86 -0.01
CA SER A 210 -6.44 7.15 1.16
C SER A 210 -5.94 7.81 2.45
N GLY A 211 -6.81 7.97 3.45
CA GLY A 211 -6.43 8.42 4.78
C GLY A 211 -6.48 7.26 5.76
N TYR A 212 -5.46 7.12 6.61
CA TYR A 212 -5.54 6.23 7.77
C TYR A 212 -6.59 6.76 8.74
N VAL A 213 -7.39 5.87 9.31
CA VAL A 213 -8.44 6.23 10.26
C VAL A 213 -8.00 5.82 11.65
N ASP A 214 -7.70 6.83 12.48
CA ASP A 214 -7.41 6.62 13.87
C ASP A 214 -8.66 6.14 14.61
N ARG A 215 -8.47 5.16 15.48
CA ARG A 215 -9.54 4.67 16.35
C ARG A 215 -9.58 5.49 17.62
N ILE A 216 -10.76 5.98 17.95
CA ILE A 216 -11.04 6.60 19.24
C ILE A 216 -11.44 5.48 20.19
N SER A 217 -10.71 5.37 21.30
CA SER A 217 -10.97 4.43 22.41
C SER A 217 -12.26 4.76 23.14
#